data_AF-A0A4Q8R0S9-F1
#
_entry.id   AF-A0A4Q8R0S9-F1
#
_cell.length_a   1.000
_cell.length_b   1.000
_cell.length_c   1.000
_cell.angle_alpha   90.00
_cell.angle_beta   90.00
_cell.angle_gamma   90.00
#
_symmetry.space_group_name_H-M   'P 1'
#
loop_
_entity.id
_entity.type
_entity.pdbx_description
1 polymer ?
#
loop_
_entity_poly.entity_id
_entity_poly.type
_entity_poly.pdbx_seq_one_letter_code
_entity_poly.pdbx_strand_id
1 'polypeptide(L)' 'IFAADGSLEREVPLLGKEPTNLTFGGPDGRTVFVTQKDGRFIEAFRTDRPGREPCLQVPAMC' A
#
# COMPACT_ATOMS: atom_id res chain seq x y z
N ILE A 1 10.01 0.76 0.99
CA ILE A 1 9.70 -0.03 2.20
C ILE A 1 10.90 0.11 3.11
N PHE A 2 10.67 0.59 4.32
CA PHE A 2 11.70 0.81 5.32
C PHE A 2 11.45 -0.12 6.50
N ALA A 3 12.53 -0.63 7.10
CA ALA A 3 12.47 -1.33 8.37
C ALA A 3 12.13 -0.36 9.51
N ALA A 4 11.84 -0.90 10.69
CA ALA A 4 11.50 -0.10 11.87
C ALA A 4 12.64 0.83 12.33
N ASP A 5 13.90 0.51 11.99
CA ASP A 5 15.07 1.34 12.27
C ASP A 5 15.33 2.42 11.20
N GLY A 6 14.50 2.49 10.15
CA GLY A 6 14.61 3.44 9.06
C GLY A 6 15.53 3.00 7.91
N SER A 7 16.11 1.80 7.96
CA SER A 7 16.89 1.26 6.84
C SER A 7 16.00 0.93 5.64
N LEU A 8 16.48 1.20 4.42
CA LEU A 8 15.74 0.90 3.18
C LEU A 8 15.82 -0.60 2.88
N GLU A 9 14.69 -1.31 2.95
CA GLU A 9 14.62 -2.75 2.66
C GLU A 9 14.32 -3.03 1.18
N ARG A 10 13.38 -2.26 0.59
CA ARG A 10 12.89 -2.53 -0.76
C ARG A 10 12.27 -1.31 -1.42
N GLU A 11 12.56 -1.13 -2.70
CA GLU A 11 11.83 -0.23 -3.58
C GLU A 11 10.82 -1.03 -4.43
N VAL A 12 9.66 -0.45 -4.65
CA VAL A 12 8.61 -1.07 -5.47
C VAL A 12 8.48 -0.24 -6.75
N PRO A 13 8.89 -0.78 -7.92
CA PRO A 13 8.69 -0.08 -9.17
C PRO A 13 7.20 0.01 -9.48
N LEU A 14 6.77 1.21 -9.90
CA LEU A 14 5.41 1.49 -10.36
C LEU A 14 5.42 1.69 -11.88
N LEU A 15 4.28 1.48 -12.50
CA LEU A 15 4.06 1.78 -13.92
C LEU A 15 3.98 3.29 -14.13
N GLY A 16 3.28 4.01 -13.25
CA GLY A 16 3.21 5.47 -13.23
C GLY A 16 4.45 6.11 -12.58
N LYS A 17 4.76 7.34 -13.02
CA LYS A 17 5.95 8.09 -12.58
C LYS A 17 5.65 9.20 -11.57
N GLU A 18 4.37 9.48 -11.31
CA GLU A 18 3.93 10.59 -10.46
C GLU A 18 2.90 10.11 -9.42
N PRO A 19 3.31 9.26 -8.46
CA PRO A 19 2.44 8.83 -7.39
C PRO A 19 2.09 10.01 -6.48
N THR A 20 0.82 10.13 -6.07
CA THR A 20 0.33 11.27 -5.26
C THR A 20 -0.08 10.87 -3.85
N ASN A 21 -0.60 9.66 -3.68
CA ASN A 21 -1.03 9.13 -2.40
C ASN A 21 -0.97 7.60 -2.41
N LEU A 22 -0.93 7.00 -1.21
CA LEU A 22 -1.06 5.57 -1.04
C LEU A 22 -1.92 5.22 0.19
N THR A 23 -2.54 4.05 0.16
CA THR A 23 -3.26 3.52 1.32
C THR A 23 -3.24 1.99 1.34
N PHE A 24 -3.38 1.40 2.52
CA PHE A 24 -3.59 -0.03 2.68
C PHE A 24 -5.08 -0.38 2.54
N GLY A 25 -5.37 -1.58 2.07
CA GLY A 25 -6.72 -2.10 1.96
C GLY A 25 -6.74 -3.54 1.43
N GLY A 26 -7.87 -3.91 0.82
CA GLY A 26 -8.13 -5.29 0.42
C GLY A 26 -8.66 -6.14 1.57
N PRO A 27 -9.14 -7.36 1.27
CA PRO A 27 -9.86 -8.20 2.23
C PRO A 27 -9.03 -8.66 3.42
N ASP A 28 -7.70 -8.65 3.32
CA ASP A 28 -6.77 -9.00 4.38
C ASP A 28 -5.88 -7.82 4.83
N GLY A 29 -6.19 -6.61 4.35
CA GLY A 29 -5.44 -5.38 4.67
C GLY A 29 -4.02 -5.34 4.11
N ARG A 30 -3.62 -6.29 3.25
CA ARG A 30 -2.25 -6.47 2.74
C ARG A 30 -2.05 -6.00 1.30
N THR A 31 -2.98 -5.22 0.76
CA THR A 31 -2.83 -4.57 -0.55
C THR A 31 -2.56 -3.09 -0.36
N VAL A 32 -1.53 -2.56 -1.01
CA VAL A 32 -1.29 -1.12 -1.11
C VAL A 32 -1.84 -0.63 -2.44
N PHE A 33 -2.69 0.39 -2.38
CA PHE A 33 -3.21 1.10 -3.53
C PHE A 33 -2.48 2.43 -3.67
N VAL A 34 -2.08 2.78 -4.88
CA VAL A 34 -1.35 4.01 -5.18
C VAL A 34 -2.11 4.80 -6.25
N THR A 35 -2.44 6.05 -5.95
CA THR A 35 -3.03 6.96 -6.93
C THR A 35 -1.93 7.63 -7.73
N GLN A 36 -2.08 7.64 -9.06
CA GLN A 36 -1.19 8.35 -9.97
C GLN A 36 -1.81 9.70 -10.35
N LYS A 37 -0.99 10.75 -10.39
CA LYS A 37 -1.40 12.07 -10.90
C LYS A 37 -1.82 11.96 -12.36
N ASP A 38 -0.97 11.28 -13.13
CA ASP A 38 -1.12 11.10 -14.56
C ASP A 38 -1.72 9.72 -14.86
N GLY A 39 -2.62 9.66 -15.85
CA GLY A 39 -3.21 8.41 -16.33
C GLY A 39 -4.54 8.00 -15.68
N ARG A 40 -4.99 8.64 -14.60
CA ARG A 40 -6.31 8.40 -13.97
C ARG A 40 -6.55 6.93 -13.58
N PHE A 41 -5.49 6.22 -13.20
CA PHE A 41 -5.56 4.83 -12.73
C PHE A 41 -5.00 4.69 -11.31
N ILE A 42 -5.34 3.57 -10.69
CA ILE A 42 -4.83 3.17 -9.37
C ILE A 42 -3.99 1.92 -9.59
N GLU A 43 -2.75 1.95 -9.10
CA GLU A 43 -1.89 0.77 -9.06
C GLU A 43 -2.09 0.04 -7.75
N ALA A 44 -1.92 -1.28 -7.77
CA ALA A 44 -2.02 -2.10 -6.58
C ALA A 44 -0.89 -3.11 -6.53
N PHE A 45 -0.28 -3.26 -5.35
CA PHE A 45 0.68 -4.32 -5.08
C PHE A 45 0.49 -4.91 -3.69
N ARG A 46 1.06 -6.09 -3.48
CA ARG A 46 0.92 -6.87 -2.24
C ARG A 46 2.06 -6.63 -1.27
N THR A 47 1.78 -6.72 0.02
CA THR A 47 2.75 -6.66 1.11
C THR A 47 2.57 -7.82 2.08
N ASP A 48 3.62 -8.15 2.81
CA ASP A 48 3.60 -9.27 3.76
C ASP A 48 2.83 -8.95 5.04
N ARG A 49 2.72 -7.66 5.39
CA ARG A 49 2.06 -7.19 6.62
C ARG A 49 0.82 -6.33 6.29
N PRO A 50 -0.25 -6.41 7.09
CA PRO A 50 -1.39 -5.53 6.89
C PRO A 50 -1.04 -4.09 7.28
N GLY A 51 -1.87 -3.13 6.84
CA GLY A 51 -1.81 -1.74 7.30
C GLY A 51 -2.03 -1.63 8.82
N ARG A 52 -1.85 -0.43 9.37
CA ARG A 52 -1.87 -0.18 10.84
C ARG A 52 -3.19 -0.55 11.51
N GLU A 53 -4.32 -0.32 10.85
CA GLU A 53 -5.66 -0.44 11.44
C GLU A 53 -6.58 -1.32 10.58
N PRO A 54 -6.19 -2.56 10.28
CA PRO A 54 -6.88 -3.37 9.28
C PRO A 54 -8.29 -3.72 9.80
N CYS A 55 -8.43 -3.95 11.11
CA CYS A 55 -9.68 -4.12 11.83
C CYS A 55 -10.68 -2.96 11.70
N LEU A 56 -10.22 -1.70 11.55
CA LEU A 56 -11.13 -0.58 11.32
C LEU A 56 -11.69 -0.60 9.90
N GLN A 57 -10.88 -1.07 8.95
CA GLN A 57 -11.24 -1.11 7.53
C GLN A 57 -12.06 -2.35 7.17
N VAL A 58 -11.86 -3.46 7.89
CA VAL A 58 -12.63 -4.68 7.74
C VAL A 58 -12.86 -5.26 9.15
N PRO A 59 -14.05 -5.09 9.74
CA PRO A 59 -14.29 -5.56 11.11
C PRO A 59 -14.16 -7.08 11.30
N ALA A 60 -14.33 -7.87 10.24
CA ALA A 60 -14.35 -9.34 10.27
C ALA A 60 -12.95 -10.01 10.27
N MET A 61 -11.86 -9.24 10.22
CA MET A 61 -10.49 -9.75 10.37
C MET A 61 -9.99 -9.69 11.83
N CYS A 62 -10.86 -9.22 12.72
CA CYS A 62 -10.89 -9.55 14.13
C CYS A 62 -12.26 -10.24 14.40
#